data_AF-A0A3B5M576-F1
#
_entry.id   AF-A0A3B5M576-F1
#
_cell.length_a   1.000
_cell.length_b   1.000
_cell.length_c   1.000
_cell.angle_alpha   90.00
_cell.angle_beta   90.00
_cell.angle_gamma   90.00
#
_symmetry.space_group_name_H-M   'P 1'
#
loop_
_entity.id
_entity.type
_entity.pdbx_description
1 polymer ?
#
loop_
_entity_poly.entity_id
_entity_poly.type
_entity_poly.pdbx_seq_one_letter_code
_entity_poly.pdbx_strand_id
1 'polypeptide(L)'
;TFKTSWNYLAQCSPALGCGAHYEYVIEEFCLTKFRLDMQELDQSQWCSWEDTVKFYEALTNCTHLLAMNMSCYWPNQMVDAFFIQVHRHYFHDCSVSGRRLRDPPNRILGPFIVVPILVTFLMTALVVWRSKRSEGIV
;
A
#
# COMPACT_ATOMS: atom_id res chain seq x y z
N THR A 1 0.63 16.43 -46.29
CA THR A 1 0.41 17.16 -45.02
C THR A 1 0.01 16.27 -43.84
N PHE A 2 -0.22 14.95 -43.99
CA PHE A 2 -0.66 14.08 -42.87
C PHE A 2 0.42 13.14 -42.28
N LYS A 3 1.60 13.00 -42.90
CA LYS A 3 2.64 12.04 -42.48
C LYS A 3 3.61 12.58 -41.43
N THR A 4 3.61 13.88 -41.17
CA THR A 4 4.49 14.54 -40.18
C THR A 4 3.90 14.62 -38.78
N SER A 5 2.57 14.45 -38.61
CA SER A 5 1.91 14.64 -37.32
C SER A 5 2.05 13.46 -36.35
N TRP A 6 2.36 12.25 -36.83
CA TRP A 6 2.50 11.05 -35.99
C TRP A 6 3.87 10.93 -35.30
N ASN A 7 4.88 11.70 -35.73
CA ASN A 7 6.23 11.63 -35.16
C ASN A 7 6.42 12.55 -33.93
N TYR A 8 5.43 13.39 -33.59
CA TYR A 8 5.54 14.35 -32.49
C TYR A 8 4.92 13.86 -31.16
N LEU A 9 4.30 12.67 -31.12
CA LEU A 9 3.54 12.22 -29.94
C LEU A 9 4.16 11.05 -29.16
N ALA A 10 5.43 10.68 -29.42
CA ALA A 10 6.09 9.63 -28.65
C ALA A 10 7.60 9.84 -28.46
N GLN A 11 8.03 11.09 -28.28
CA GLN A 11 9.35 11.32 -27.70
C GLN A 11 9.18 11.33 -26.17
N CYS A 12 9.40 10.19 -25.51
CA CYS A 12 9.71 10.21 -24.08
C CYS A 12 11.01 11.01 -23.94
N SER A 13 10.91 12.28 -23.56
CA SER A 13 12.08 13.00 -23.04
C SER A 13 12.66 12.16 -21.91
N PRO A 14 13.99 11.94 -21.86
CA PRO A 14 14.57 11.38 -20.66
C PRO A 14 14.18 12.32 -19.52
N ALA A 15 13.36 11.83 -18.60
CA ALA A 15 13.15 12.51 -17.34
C ALA A 15 14.55 12.80 -16.79
N LEU A 16 14.77 14.00 -16.25
CA LEU A 16 16.03 14.31 -15.57
C LEU A 16 16.08 13.42 -14.33
N GLY A 17 16.60 12.21 -14.51
CA GLY A 17 16.91 11.30 -13.42
C GLY A 17 17.97 11.96 -12.55
N CYS A 18 17.95 11.65 -11.26
CA CYS A 18 19.06 12.06 -10.41
C CYS A 18 20.35 11.39 -10.90
N GLY A 19 21.53 11.84 -10.44
CA GLY A 19 22.83 11.23 -10.74
C GLY A 19 23.41 10.49 -9.53
N ALA A 20 24.60 9.89 -9.65
CA ALA A 20 25.28 9.19 -8.55
C ALA A 20 25.50 10.05 -7.29
N HIS A 21 25.57 11.38 -7.43
CA HIS A 21 25.62 12.29 -6.29
C HIS A 21 24.35 12.23 -5.42
N TYR A 22 23.18 12.02 -6.02
CA TYR A 22 21.93 11.86 -5.26
C TYR A 22 21.96 10.58 -4.42
N GLU A 23 22.42 9.46 -5.00
CA GLU A 23 22.57 8.18 -4.30
C GLU A 23 23.47 8.31 -3.06
N TYR A 24 24.62 8.98 -3.21
CA TYR A 24 25.51 9.25 -2.09
C TYR A 24 24.84 10.08 -0.98
N VAL A 25 24.12 11.15 -1.35
CA VAL A 25 23.50 12.05 -0.36
C VAL A 25 22.29 11.39 0.33
N ILE A 26 21.50 10.56 -0.35
CA ILE A 26 20.41 9.82 0.32
C ILE A 26 20.94 8.79 1.33
N GLU A 27 22.07 8.14 1.03
CA GLU A 27 22.71 7.21 1.98
C GLU A 27 23.31 7.97 3.18
N GLU A 28 24.04 9.05 2.93
CA GLU A 28 24.71 9.78 4.01
C GLU A 28 23.73 10.46 4.96
N PHE A 29 22.67 11.08 4.43
CA PHE A 29 21.74 11.87 5.25
C PHE A 29 20.49 11.09 5.63
N CYS A 30 19.74 10.58 4.65
CA CYS A 30 18.43 10.00 4.90
C CYS A 30 18.55 8.60 5.54
N LEU A 31 19.41 7.74 5.01
CA LEU A 31 19.61 6.39 5.56
C LEU A 31 20.28 6.42 6.92
N THR A 32 21.26 7.30 7.14
CA THR A 32 21.91 7.44 8.45
C THR A 32 20.89 7.83 9.52
N LYS A 33 20.01 8.81 9.23
CA LYS A 33 18.95 9.17 10.18
C LYS A 33 17.97 8.01 10.39
N PHE A 34 17.52 7.37 9.32
CA PHE A 34 16.61 6.22 9.42
C PHE A 34 17.22 5.08 10.24
N ARG A 35 18.52 4.83 10.12
CA ARG A 35 19.24 3.83 10.93
C ARG A 35 19.18 4.15 12.42
N LEU A 36 19.36 5.42 12.79
CA LEU A 36 19.25 5.87 14.19
C LEU A 36 17.81 5.71 14.69
N ASP A 37 16.84 6.16 13.89
CA ASP A 37 15.42 6.04 14.22
C ASP A 37 15.01 4.56 14.42
N MET A 38 15.54 3.65 13.59
CA MET A 38 15.30 2.20 13.70
C MET A 38 16.05 1.53 14.87
N GLN A 39 17.09 2.15 15.43
CA GLN A 39 17.77 1.67 16.64
C GLN A 39 16.99 1.99 17.92
N GLU A 40 16.09 2.97 17.87
CA GLU A 40 15.17 3.27 18.99
C GLU A 40 14.09 2.19 19.15
N LEU A 41 13.83 1.40 18.10
CA LEU A 41 12.91 0.27 18.10
C LEU A 41 13.65 -1.05 18.33
N ASP A 42 13.04 -1.95 19.10
CA ASP A 42 13.50 -3.34 19.15
C ASP A 42 13.32 -4.00 17.77
N GLN A 43 14.26 -4.89 17.41
CA GLN A 43 14.22 -5.59 16.12
C GLN A 43 12.92 -6.40 15.90
N SER A 44 12.29 -6.87 16.99
CA SER A 44 11.00 -7.54 16.96
C SER A 44 9.85 -6.65 16.46
N GLN A 45 9.99 -5.32 16.59
CA GLN A 45 9.00 -4.34 16.18
C GLN A 45 9.17 -3.85 14.74
N TRP A 46 10.26 -4.24 14.05
CA TRP A 46 10.47 -3.82 12.66
C TRP A 46 9.33 -4.24 11.72
N CYS A 47 8.64 -5.35 12.01
CA CYS A 47 7.50 -5.78 11.21
C CYS A 47 6.16 -5.11 11.60
N SER A 48 6.14 -4.30 12.65
CA SER A 48 4.99 -3.49 13.02
C SER A 48 4.96 -2.23 12.17
N TRP A 49 3.99 -2.15 11.26
CA TRP A 49 3.85 -0.95 10.43
C TRP A 49 3.45 0.28 11.26
N GLU A 50 2.66 0.09 12.30
CA GLU A 50 2.23 1.18 13.19
C GLU A 50 3.41 1.86 13.88
N ASP A 51 4.43 1.08 14.25
CA ASP A 51 5.64 1.59 14.89
C ASP A 51 6.62 2.21 13.88
N THR A 52 6.72 1.63 12.68
CA THR A 52 7.73 2.02 11.68
C THR A 52 7.26 3.08 10.68
N VAL A 53 5.96 3.34 10.56
CA VAL A 53 5.39 4.26 9.56
C VAL A 53 5.96 5.67 9.64
N LYS A 54 6.13 6.21 10.85
CA LYS A 54 6.63 7.57 11.05
C LYS A 54 8.07 7.72 10.55
N PHE A 55 8.92 6.73 10.84
CA PHE A 55 10.32 6.74 10.41
C PHE A 55 10.45 6.52 8.90
N TYR A 56 9.64 5.61 8.35
CA TYR A 56 9.61 5.37 6.90
C TYR A 56 9.08 6.57 6.11
N GLU A 57 8.07 7.27 6.64
CA GLU A 57 7.56 8.52 6.07
C GLU A 57 8.64 9.62 6.10
N ALA A 58 9.36 9.76 7.22
CA ALA A 58 10.48 10.70 7.32
C ALA A 58 11.59 10.39 6.31
N LEU A 59 11.95 9.10 6.14
CA LEU A 59 12.89 8.63 5.12
C LEU A 59 12.42 9.01 3.70
N THR A 60 11.16 8.72 3.39
CA THR A 60 10.55 9.02 2.09
C THR A 60 10.58 10.52 1.81
N ASN A 61 10.16 11.35 2.76
CA ASN A 61 10.16 12.80 2.63
C ASN A 61 11.58 13.35 2.46
N CYS A 62 12.57 12.82 3.20
CA CYS A 62 13.98 13.19 3.04
C CYS A 62 14.48 12.94 1.60
N THR A 63 14.24 11.74 1.05
CA THR A 63 14.65 11.43 -0.33
C THR A 63 13.94 12.30 -1.38
N HIS A 64 12.67 12.63 -1.14
CA HIS A 64 11.88 13.50 -2.00
C HIS A 64 12.41 14.95 -1.99
N LEU A 65 12.67 15.52 -0.81
CA LEU A 65 13.21 16.88 -0.67
C LEU A 65 14.59 17.01 -1.32
N LEU A 66 15.47 16.02 -1.15
CA LEU A 66 16.77 16.01 -1.83
C LEU A 66 16.63 15.94 -3.35
N ALA A 67 15.68 15.15 -3.86
CA ALA A 67 15.43 15.07 -5.30
C ALA A 67 14.95 16.42 -5.86
N MET A 68 14.01 17.07 -5.16
CA MET A 68 13.53 18.41 -5.50
C MET A 68 14.67 19.44 -5.47
N ASN A 69 15.52 19.39 -4.44
CA ASN A 69 16.67 20.31 -4.31
C ASN A 69 17.69 20.12 -5.45
N MET A 70 17.88 18.88 -5.92
CA MET A 70 18.72 18.57 -7.07
C MET A 70 18.00 18.72 -8.42
N SER A 71 16.76 19.23 -8.43
CA SER A 71 15.93 19.42 -9.62
C SER A 71 15.74 18.14 -10.46
N CYS A 72 15.66 16.98 -9.79
CA CYS A 72 15.39 15.70 -10.43
C CYS A 72 14.01 15.14 -10.04
N TYR A 73 13.48 14.26 -10.89
CA TYR A 73 12.17 13.66 -10.67
C TYR A 73 12.20 12.60 -9.57
N TRP A 74 11.12 12.54 -8.78
CA TRP A 74 10.88 11.52 -7.77
C TRP A 74 9.50 10.88 -8.03
N PRO A 75 9.37 9.55 -8.05
CA PRO A 75 10.41 8.54 -7.85
C PRO A 75 11.29 8.34 -9.11
N ASN A 76 12.47 7.74 -8.93
CA ASN A 76 13.40 7.40 -10.01
C ASN A 76 14.12 6.07 -9.70
N GLN A 77 14.83 5.51 -10.69
CA GLN A 77 15.48 4.20 -10.55
C GLN A 77 16.45 4.09 -9.36
N MET A 78 17.16 5.18 -9.01
CA MET A 78 18.08 5.18 -7.87
C MET A 78 17.32 5.11 -6.55
N VAL A 79 16.23 5.87 -6.39
CA VAL A 79 15.43 5.81 -5.17
C VAL A 79 14.72 4.45 -5.04
N ASP A 80 14.31 3.83 -6.16
CA ASP A 80 13.73 2.49 -6.16
C ASP A 80 14.75 1.45 -5.67
N ALA A 81 15.97 1.47 -6.20
CA ALA A 81 17.05 0.59 -5.77
C ALA A 81 17.40 0.79 -4.29
N PHE A 82 17.46 2.04 -3.84
CA PHE A 82 17.68 2.41 -2.45
C PHE A 82 16.60 1.81 -1.52
N PHE A 83 15.31 2.02 -1.82
CA PHE A 83 14.24 1.48 -0.98
C PHE A 83 14.21 -0.05 -1.00
N ILE A 84 14.52 -0.71 -2.12
CA ILE A 84 14.66 -2.17 -2.16
C ILE A 84 15.74 -2.65 -1.19
N GLN A 85 16.88 -1.95 -1.11
CA GLN A 85 17.94 -2.30 -0.16
C GLN A 85 17.49 -2.10 1.30
N VAL A 86 16.80 -1.00 1.60
CA VAL A 86 16.22 -0.76 2.92
C VAL A 86 15.25 -1.88 3.30
N HIS A 87 14.34 -2.26 2.40
CA HIS A 87 13.39 -3.36 2.63
C HIS A 87 14.09 -4.70 2.84
N ARG A 88 15.13 -5.01 2.07
CA ARG A 88 15.93 -6.21 2.26
C ARG A 88 16.73 -6.23 3.57
N HIS A 89 17.13 -5.07 4.08
CA HIS A 89 17.89 -5.02 5.32
C HIS A 89 16.98 -5.11 6.55
N TYR A 90 15.98 -4.23 6.63
CA TYR A 90 15.14 -4.08 7.84
C TYR A 90 13.87 -4.94 7.81
N PHE A 91 13.33 -5.26 6.64
CA PHE A 91 11.99 -5.84 6.51
C PHE A 91 11.95 -7.20 5.81
N HIS A 92 13.10 -7.89 5.64
CA HIS A 92 13.19 -9.13 4.87
C HIS A 92 12.35 -10.30 5.43
N ASP A 93 12.21 -10.37 6.76
CA ASP A 93 11.43 -11.41 7.44
C ASP A 93 9.95 -11.00 7.64
N CYS A 94 9.58 -9.79 7.23
CA CYS A 94 8.24 -9.28 7.48
C CYS A 94 7.23 -9.80 6.46
N SER A 95 6.10 -10.32 6.94
CA SER A 95 5.03 -10.77 6.06
C SER A 95 4.32 -9.59 5.38
N VAL A 96 4.10 -9.67 4.08
CA VAL A 96 3.35 -8.67 3.29
C VAL A 96 1.86 -8.63 3.67
N SER A 97 1.40 -9.63 4.42
CA SER A 97 -0.01 -9.93 4.70
C SER A 97 -0.75 -8.85 5.49
N GLY A 98 -0.08 -8.07 6.34
CA GLY A 98 -0.72 -7.06 7.19
C GLY A 98 -1.15 -5.78 6.46
N ARG A 99 -0.72 -5.58 5.21
CA ARG A 99 -0.84 -4.31 4.49
C ARG A 99 -1.79 -4.31 3.30
N ARG A 100 -2.13 -5.49 2.79
CA ARG A 100 -2.99 -5.61 1.62
C ARG A 100 -4.43 -5.55 2.12
N LEU A 101 -5.16 -4.48 1.78
CA LEU A 101 -6.61 -4.52 1.82
C LEU A 101 -7.03 -5.73 0.99
N ARG A 102 -7.44 -6.79 1.69
CA ARG A 102 -7.83 -8.04 1.07
C ARG A 102 -9.07 -8.54 1.76
N ASP A 103 -10.00 -9.04 0.95
CA ASP A 103 -11.17 -9.70 1.47
C ASP A 103 -10.74 -10.86 2.38
N PRO A 104 -11.43 -11.06 3.51
CA PRO A 104 -11.16 -12.17 4.38
C PRO A 104 -11.33 -13.49 3.59
N PRO A 105 -10.62 -14.55 3.97
CA PRO A 105 -10.72 -15.84 3.29
C PRO A 105 -12.19 -16.30 3.20
N ASN A 106 -12.57 -16.92 2.08
CA ASN A 106 -13.96 -17.32 1.78
C ASN A 106 -14.61 -18.15 2.90
N ARG A 107 -13.82 -18.88 3.69
CA ARG A 107 -14.30 -19.64 4.86
C ARG A 107 -14.95 -18.75 5.92
N ILE A 108 -14.51 -17.51 6.05
CA ILE A 108 -15.07 -16.50 6.97
C ILE A 108 -16.14 -15.68 6.23
N LEU A 109 -15.81 -15.17 5.04
CA LEU A 109 -16.72 -14.32 4.27
C LEU A 109 -18.03 -15.02 3.89
N GLY A 110 -17.97 -16.29 3.50
CA GLY A 110 -19.12 -17.08 3.06
C GLY A 110 -20.24 -17.17 4.11
N PRO A 111 -19.96 -17.63 5.34
CA PRO A 111 -20.95 -17.63 6.41
C PRO A 111 -21.56 -16.26 6.70
N PHE A 112 -20.77 -15.17 6.68
CA PHE A 112 -21.28 -13.80 6.86
C PHE A 112 -22.27 -13.39 5.77
N ILE A 113 -22.18 -13.95 4.56
CA ILE A 113 -23.13 -13.69 3.47
C ILE A 113 -24.34 -14.62 3.58
N VAL A 114 -24.13 -15.92 3.84
CA VAL A 114 -25.20 -16.92 3.84
C VAL A 114 -26.15 -16.76 5.03
N VAL A 115 -25.63 -16.44 6.23
CA VAL A 115 -26.45 -16.32 7.44
C VAL A 115 -27.55 -15.25 7.31
N PRO A 116 -27.26 -14.00 6.90
CA PRO A 116 -28.29 -12.99 6.68
C PRO A 116 -29.34 -13.42 5.66
N ILE A 117 -28.93 -14.07 4.57
CA ILE A 117 -29.85 -14.55 3.53
C ILE A 117 -30.80 -15.59 4.11
N LEU A 118 -30.28 -16.60 4.83
CA LEU A 118 -31.12 -17.61 5.48
C LEU A 118 -32.08 -17.00 6.49
N VAL A 119 -31.62 -16.04 7.30
CA VAL A 119 -32.48 -15.32 8.25
C VAL A 119 -33.60 -14.57 7.54
N THR A 120 -33.31 -13.88 6.44
CA THR A 120 -34.34 -13.18 5.66
C THR A 120 -35.37 -14.17 5.10
N PHE A 121 -34.95 -15.29 4.53
CA PHE A 121 -35.87 -16.33 4.05
C PHE A 121 -36.74 -16.90 5.18
N LEU A 122 -36.14 -17.24 6.32
CA LEU A 122 -36.88 -17.75 7.48
C LEU A 122 -37.92 -16.75 7.98
N MET A 123 -37.54 -15.48 8.13
CA MET A 123 -38.48 -14.43 8.57
C MET A 123 -39.62 -14.25 7.56
N THR A 124 -39.34 -14.19 6.26
CA THR A 124 -40.41 -14.09 5.25
C THR A 124 -41.35 -15.28 5.27
N ALA A 125 -40.83 -16.51 5.39
CA ALA A 125 -41.64 -17.72 5.51
C ALA A 125 -42.52 -17.71 6.76
N LEU A 126 -41.96 -17.28 7.90
CA LEU A 126 -42.69 -17.13 9.16
C LEU A 126 -43.81 -16.08 9.05
N VAL A 127 -43.55 -14.94 8.41
CA VAL A 127 -44.56 -13.88 8.19
C VAL A 127 -45.68 -14.40 7.29
N VAL A 128 -45.36 -15.04 6.16
CA VAL A 128 -46.37 -15.60 5.24
C VAL A 128 -47.19 -16.68 5.94
N TRP A 129 -46.56 -17.56 6.71
CA TRP A 129 -47.24 -18.60 7.45
C TRP A 129 -48.18 -18.03 8.51
N ARG A 130 -47.73 -17.03 9.28
CA ARG A 130 -48.57 -16.33 10.27
C ARG A 130 -49.73 -15.57 9.62
N SER A 131 -49.48 -14.90 8.50
CA SER A 131 -50.50 -14.16 7.75
C SER A 131 -51.59 -15.11 7.22
N LYS A 132 -51.23 -16.22 6.57
CA LYS A 132 -52.21 -17.23 6.13
C LYS A 132 -53.01 -17.86 7.28
N ARG A 133 -52.37 -18.10 8.43
CA ARG A 133 -53.08 -18.64 9.61
C ARG A 133 -54.03 -17.62 10.22
N SER A 134 -53.69 -16.34 10.17
CA SER A 134 -54.57 -15.27 10.65
C SER A 134 -55.78 -15.07 9.73
N GLU A 135 -55.64 -15.25 8.42
CA GLU A 135 -56.76 -15.17 7.46
C GLU A 135 -57.68 -16.40 7.51
N GLY A 136 -57.16 -17.58 7.88
CA GLY A 136 -57.96 -18.80 8.08
C GLY A 136 -58.67 -18.89 9.44
N ILE A 137 -58.53 -17.88 10.30
CA ILE A 137 -59.27 -17.72 11.57
C ILE A 137 -60.20 -16.51 11.39
N VAL A 138 -61.18 -16.65 10.49
CA VAL A 138 -62.45 -15.91 10.40
C VAL A 138 -63.51 -16.90 9.92
#